data_AF-A0A4D9F634-F1
#
_entry.id   AF-A0A4D9F634-F1
#
_cell.length_a   1.000
_cell.length_b   1.000
_cell.length_c   1.000
_cell.angle_alpha   90.00
_cell.angle_beta   90.00
_cell.angle_gamma   90.00
#
_symmetry.space_group_name_H-M   'P 1'
#
loop_
_entity.id
_entity.type
_entity.pdbx_description
1 polymer ?
#
loop_
_entity_poly.entity_id
_entity_poly.type
_entity_poly.pdbx_seq_one_letter_code
_entity_poly.pdbx_strand_id
1 'polypeptide(L)'
;MIPILNAVGVEYTSQSLYTFQRIDILRNLEEDSFIKSVVDDYTQNLQPLLEEVLCPIDTELDGRVSTVRRSESNLGNLITNAMLEATHADVALLNSGCTLRSNHIHPAGDFTMHDLLTILPIVDPLLVVRITGGQLLEALENGVYRYPALDGRFPQVAGMEFGFDPNAEPGHRIIRDSVKIQGQYLKKNKVYQLAIKEYLANGKDGYVMFQNCPRMYDTETAQILSTVVVNHFESIKIVHGIKKCISGHRMSLITKSKSASLTAFETRTDKSTSVVAVPGIEGRICHISKEMKEHLRQLRMARKEGLNTFPPLSKDCENSD
;
A
#
# COMPACT_ATOMS: atom_id res chain seq x y z
N MET A 1 18.91 -8.06 9.78
CA MET A 1 20.08 -8.04 10.68
C MET A 1 20.37 -6.58 10.96
N ILE A 2 19.85 -6.04 12.07
CA ILE A 2 19.98 -4.62 12.44
C ILE A 2 20.76 -4.63 13.76
N PRO A 3 21.99 -4.08 13.82
CA PRO A 3 22.70 -3.98 15.10
C PRO A 3 22.17 -2.76 15.86
N ILE A 4 21.83 -2.98 17.11
CA ILE A 4 21.33 -1.99 18.07
C ILE A 4 22.46 -1.65 19.05
N LEU A 5 22.58 -0.36 19.34
CA LEU A 5 23.39 0.34 20.35
C LEU A 5 24.91 0.16 20.35
N ASN A 6 25.62 1.29 20.22
CA ASN A 6 27.06 1.41 20.37
C ASN A 6 27.39 1.83 21.81
N ALA A 7 28.08 0.99 22.58
CA ALA A 7 28.72 1.41 23.82
C ALA A 7 30.22 1.68 23.56
N VAL A 8 30.71 2.83 24.02
CA VAL A 8 32.12 3.23 23.92
C VAL A 8 32.71 3.26 25.33
N GLY A 9 33.63 2.35 25.62
CA GLY A 9 34.47 2.41 26.83
C GLY A 9 35.65 3.36 26.60
N VAL A 10 35.96 4.21 27.58
CA VAL A 10 37.13 5.10 27.57
C VAL A 10 38.00 4.75 28.77
N GLU A 11 39.20 4.21 28.52
CA GLU A 11 40.22 4.03 29.56
C GLU A 11 41.23 5.18 29.51
N TYR A 12 41.50 5.78 30.67
CA TYR A 12 42.47 6.88 30.80
C TYR A 12 43.87 6.32 31.07
N THR A 13 44.78 6.51 30.13
CA THR A 13 46.22 6.41 30.40
C THR A 13 46.84 7.81 30.34
N SER A 14 47.90 8.06 31.12
CA SER A 14 48.56 9.35 31.36
C SER A 14 49.16 10.07 30.13
N GLN A 15 48.93 9.56 28.92
CA GLN A 15 49.13 10.22 27.65
C GLN A 15 47.87 9.98 26.81
N SER A 16 47.29 11.06 26.29
CA SER A 16 45.95 11.16 25.69
C SER A 16 45.71 10.25 24.47
N LEU A 17 45.65 8.93 24.67
CA LEU A 17 45.33 7.93 23.67
C LEU A 17 44.00 7.27 24.05
N TYR A 18 43.01 7.40 23.16
CA TYR A 18 41.68 6.79 23.32
C TYR A 18 41.64 5.46 22.58
N THR A 19 41.43 4.35 23.30
CA THR A 19 41.14 3.04 22.73
C THR A 19 39.63 2.79 22.74
N PHE A 20 39.04 2.64 21.56
CA PHE A 20 37.63 2.31 21.39
C PHE A 20 37.49 0.82 21.09
N GLN A 21 36.74 0.08 21.92
CA GLN A 21 36.36 -1.29 21.61
C GLN A 21 34.87 -1.35 21.26
N ARG A 22 34.57 -1.79 20.03
CA ARG A 22 33.21 -2.06 19.59
C ARG A 22 32.81 -3.45 20.07
N ILE A 23 31.78 -3.52 20.91
CA ILE A 23 31.17 -4.76 21.35
C ILE A 23 29.86 -4.91 20.59
N ASP A 24 29.79 -5.90 19.69
CA ASP A 24 28.55 -6.24 19.01
C ASP A 24 27.68 -7.09 19.96
N ILE A 25 26.44 -6.65 20.20
CA ILE A 25 25.48 -7.39 21.01
C ILE A 25 24.96 -8.56 20.18
N LEU A 26 25.48 -9.76 20.45
CA LEU A 26 25.16 -11.01 19.75
C LEU A 26 24.33 -11.93 20.66
N ARG A 27 23.60 -12.89 20.07
CA ARG A 27 22.72 -13.85 20.79
C ARG A 27 23.45 -14.75 21.79
N ASN A 28 24.78 -14.75 21.79
CA ASN A 28 25.65 -15.54 22.65
C ASN A 28 26.00 -14.82 23.97
N LEU A 29 25.59 -13.56 24.14
CA LEU A 29 25.69 -12.86 25.41
C LEU A 29 24.53 -13.27 26.31
N GLU A 30 24.83 -13.59 27.57
CA GLU A 30 23.82 -13.93 28.56
C GLU A 30 22.94 -12.70 28.85
N GLU A 31 21.63 -12.89 28.77
CA GLU A 31 20.65 -11.87 29.14
C GLU A 31 20.64 -11.70 30.65
N ASP A 32 20.61 -10.46 31.13
CA ASP A 32 20.45 -10.20 32.56
C ASP A 32 19.08 -10.68 33.03
N SER A 33 19.08 -11.61 34.00
CA SER A 33 17.88 -12.18 34.61
C SER A 33 16.89 -11.14 35.16
N PHE A 34 17.38 -10.02 35.70
CA PHE A 34 16.52 -8.96 36.21
C PHE A 34 15.80 -8.24 35.07
N ILE A 35 16.55 -7.79 34.06
CA ILE A 35 15.95 -7.12 32.90
C ILE A 35 15.01 -8.04 32.14
N LYS A 36 15.35 -9.33 32.03
CA LYS A 36 14.49 -10.35 31.43
C LYS A 36 13.14 -10.45 32.12
N SER A 37 13.12 -10.55 33.46
CA SER A 37 11.86 -10.59 34.22
C SER A 37 10.99 -9.36 33.96
N VAL A 38 11.59 -8.16 33.91
CA VAL A 38 10.87 -6.92 33.61
C VAL A 38 10.28 -6.95 32.20
N VAL A 39 11.05 -7.40 31.21
CA VAL A 39 10.58 -7.51 29.82
C VAL A 39 9.45 -8.54 29.70
N ASP A 40 9.55 -9.68 30.39
CA ASP A 40 8.54 -10.73 30.40
C ASP A 40 7.22 -10.21 30.99
N ASP A 41 7.26 -9.48 32.10
CA ASP A 41 6.08 -8.86 32.72
C ASP A 41 5.36 -7.89 31.76
N TYR A 42 6.11 -7.02 31.07
CA TYR A 42 5.52 -6.13 30.06
C TYR A 42 4.96 -6.90 28.86
N THR A 43 5.66 -7.95 28.43
CA THR A 43 5.23 -8.77 27.28
C THR A 43 3.93 -9.49 27.59
N GLN A 44 3.77 -10.05 28.81
CA GLN A 44 2.52 -10.69 29.25
C GLN A 44 1.35 -9.71 29.29
N ASN A 45 1.58 -8.48 29.74
CA ASN A 45 0.53 -7.45 29.76
C ASN A 45 0.11 -6.99 28.35
N LEU A 46 1.03 -7.00 27.38
CA LEU A 46 0.76 -6.61 26.00
C LEU A 46 0.18 -7.74 25.15
N GLN A 47 0.48 -8.99 25.48
CA GLN A 47 0.04 -10.17 24.76
C GLN A 47 -1.48 -10.22 24.45
N PRO A 48 -2.40 -9.97 25.41
CA PRO A 48 -3.83 -10.00 25.11
C PRO A 48 -4.29 -8.89 24.15
N LEU A 49 -3.60 -7.73 24.14
CA LEU A 49 -3.88 -6.64 23.20
C LEU A 49 -3.37 -6.99 21.78
N LEU A 50 -2.28 -7.74 21.70
CA LEU A 50 -1.66 -8.16 20.44
C LEU A 50 -2.40 -9.33 19.78
N GLU A 51 -2.96 -10.24 20.58
CA GLU A 51 -3.72 -11.41 20.13
C GLU A 51 -5.17 -11.09 19.70
N GLU A 52 -5.60 -9.82 19.81
CA GLU A 52 -6.93 -9.42 19.36
C GLU A 52 -7.08 -9.66 17.85
N VAL A 53 -8.07 -10.50 17.49
CA VAL A 53 -8.40 -10.81 16.10
C VAL A 53 -9.20 -9.66 15.47
N LEU A 54 -8.60 -9.02 14.46
CA LEU A 54 -9.21 -7.95 13.69
C LEU A 54 -10.16 -8.49 12.62
N CYS A 55 -9.77 -9.46 11.80
CA CYS A 55 -10.66 -10.00 10.78
C CYS A 55 -10.10 -11.32 10.25
N PRO A 56 -10.92 -12.33 9.96
CA PRO A 56 -10.48 -13.45 9.14
C PRO A 56 -10.24 -12.98 7.70
N ILE A 57 -9.13 -13.42 7.10
CA ILE A 57 -8.73 -13.15 5.72
C ILE A 57 -8.57 -14.49 5.00
N ASP A 58 -9.31 -14.71 3.91
CA ASP A 58 -9.32 -15.98 3.18
C ASP A 58 -8.10 -16.17 2.26
N THR A 59 -7.34 -15.11 2.01
CA THR A 59 -6.19 -15.10 1.10
C THR A 59 -4.89 -14.84 1.84
N GLU A 60 -3.82 -15.47 1.37
CA GLU A 60 -2.47 -15.15 1.82
C GLU A 60 -2.10 -13.70 1.49
N LEU A 61 -1.48 -13.02 2.45
CA LEU A 61 -0.98 -11.66 2.27
C LEU A 61 0.53 -11.67 2.08
N ASP A 62 0.98 -11.37 0.86
CA ASP A 62 2.40 -11.27 0.57
C ASP A 62 2.97 -9.91 1.03
N GLY A 63 3.73 -9.95 2.13
CA GLY A 63 4.51 -8.82 2.66
C GLY A 63 6.01 -8.92 2.40
N ARG A 64 6.48 -9.82 1.50
CA ARG A 64 7.91 -9.99 1.23
C ARG A 64 8.49 -8.77 0.55
N VAL A 65 9.68 -8.35 1.01
CA VAL A 65 10.46 -7.25 0.39
C VAL A 65 10.64 -7.43 -1.11
N SER A 66 10.86 -8.68 -1.55
CA SER A 66 11.06 -9.03 -2.95
C SER A 66 9.85 -8.72 -3.82
N THR A 67 8.65 -8.93 -3.30
CA THR A 67 7.40 -8.76 -4.04
C THR A 67 6.95 -7.31 -3.93
N VAL A 68 6.77 -6.82 -2.70
CA VAL A 68 6.21 -5.48 -2.44
C VAL A 68 7.05 -4.37 -3.09
N ARG A 69 8.37 -4.54 -3.23
CA ARG A 69 9.25 -3.53 -3.88
C ARG A 69 9.45 -3.71 -5.38
N ARG A 70 8.89 -4.77 -5.98
CA ARG A 70 9.03 -5.06 -7.42
C ARG A 70 7.70 -5.05 -8.16
N SER A 71 6.63 -5.43 -7.50
CA SER A 71 5.30 -5.60 -8.07
C SER A 71 4.21 -5.17 -7.09
N GLU A 72 2.99 -5.10 -7.61
CA GLU A 72 1.79 -5.00 -6.80
C GLU A 72 1.71 -6.17 -5.81
N SER A 73 1.21 -5.90 -4.60
CA SER A 73 1.02 -6.88 -3.55
C SER A 73 -0.39 -6.80 -2.98
N ASN A 74 -0.94 -7.94 -2.60
CA ASN A 74 -2.26 -8.09 -1.99
C ASN A 74 -2.39 -7.18 -0.76
N LEU A 75 -1.34 -7.19 0.06
CA LEU A 75 -1.23 -6.39 1.27
C LEU A 75 -1.17 -4.89 0.96
N GLY A 76 -0.40 -4.50 -0.05
CA GLY A 76 -0.36 -3.12 -0.54
C GLY A 76 -1.76 -2.63 -0.96
N ASN A 77 -2.48 -3.44 -1.73
CA ASN A 77 -3.84 -3.14 -2.17
C ASN A 77 -4.83 -3.01 -1.03
N LEU A 78 -4.76 -3.91 -0.04
CA LEU A 78 -5.63 -3.86 1.14
C LEU A 78 -5.49 -2.53 1.88
N ILE A 79 -4.25 -2.11 2.13
CA ILE A 79 -3.96 -0.88 2.88
C ILE A 79 -4.30 0.37 2.06
N THR A 80 -3.95 0.40 0.77
CA THR A 80 -4.26 1.56 -0.08
C THR A 80 -5.76 1.70 -0.34
N ASN A 81 -6.51 0.60 -0.43
CA ASN A 81 -7.97 0.63 -0.50
C ASN A 81 -8.58 1.14 0.83
N ALA A 82 -8.05 0.70 1.98
CA ALA A 82 -8.48 1.22 3.28
C ALA A 82 -8.22 2.73 3.42
N MET A 83 -7.08 3.22 2.91
CA MET A 83 -6.77 4.66 2.85
C MET A 83 -7.77 5.42 2.00
N LEU A 84 -8.14 4.90 0.82
CA LEU A 84 -9.14 5.52 -0.05
C LEU A 84 -10.51 5.61 0.62
N GLU A 85 -10.95 4.52 1.25
CA GLU A 85 -12.26 4.50 1.90
C GLU A 85 -12.33 5.50 3.07
N ALA A 86 -11.25 5.62 3.86
CA ALA A 86 -11.22 6.54 5.00
C ALA A 86 -11.12 8.01 4.59
N THR A 87 -10.43 8.31 3.48
CA THR A 87 -10.18 9.71 3.06
C THR A 87 -11.14 10.20 1.98
N HIS A 88 -11.86 9.29 1.31
CA HIS A 88 -12.64 9.56 0.10
C HIS A 88 -11.86 10.32 -0.98
N ALA A 89 -10.53 10.15 -1.01
CA ALA A 89 -9.66 10.74 -2.02
C ALA A 89 -9.85 10.04 -3.38
N ASP A 90 -9.39 10.67 -4.46
CA ASP A 90 -9.49 10.07 -5.79
C ASP A 90 -8.50 8.91 -5.97
N VAL A 91 -7.34 9.06 -5.35
CA VAL A 91 -6.16 8.22 -5.54
C VAL A 91 -5.44 8.07 -4.20
N ALA A 92 -4.90 6.88 -3.93
CA ALA A 92 -3.98 6.66 -2.82
C ALA A 92 -2.62 6.17 -3.34
N LEU A 93 -1.55 6.66 -2.72
CA LEU A 93 -0.18 6.24 -3.00
C LEU A 93 0.55 5.95 -1.69
N LEU A 94 1.13 4.76 -1.62
CA LEU A 94 1.87 4.27 -0.47
C LEU A 94 3.26 3.79 -0.91
N ASN A 95 4.32 4.22 -0.24
CA ASN A 95 5.65 3.69 -0.50
C ASN A 95 5.86 2.34 0.18
N SER A 96 6.33 1.36 -0.58
CA SER A 96 6.47 -0.02 -0.15
C SER A 96 7.50 -0.21 0.97
N GLY A 97 8.66 0.45 0.88
CA GLY A 97 9.79 0.12 1.76
C GLY A 97 9.73 0.69 3.17
N CYS A 98 9.10 1.85 3.35
CA CYS A 98 8.95 2.43 4.68
C CYS A 98 7.75 1.80 5.41
N THR A 99 6.71 1.43 4.65
CA THR A 99 5.42 1.06 5.25
C THR A 99 5.28 -0.43 5.51
N LEU A 100 5.67 -1.28 4.56
CA LEU A 100 5.45 -2.73 4.65
C LEU A 100 6.75 -3.41 5.07
N ARG A 101 6.81 -3.89 6.32
CA ARG A 101 8.04 -4.42 6.93
C ARG A 101 7.98 -5.85 7.45
N SER A 102 6.86 -6.54 7.28
CA SER A 102 6.71 -7.90 7.80
C SER A 102 7.72 -8.89 7.20
N ASN A 103 8.14 -8.69 5.95
CA ASN A 103 9.11 -9.53 5.22
C ASN A 103 8.70 -11.02 5.18
N HIS A 104 7.41 -11.30 5.33
CA HIS A 104 6.83 -12.61 5.51
C HIS A 104 5.49 -12.70 4.76
N ILE A 105 5.06 -13.92 4.44
CA ILE A 105 3.71 -14.18 3.91
C ILE A 105 2.83 -14.52 5.09
N HIS A 106 1.82 -13.68 5.34
CA HIS A 106 0.81 -14.00 6.35
C HIS A 106 -0.15 -15.04 5.75
N PRO A 107 -0.31 -16.22 6.37
CA PRO A 107 -1.21 -17.25 5.87
C PRO A 107 -2.67 -16.76 5.91
N ALA A 108 -3.53 -17.38 5.11
CA ALA A 108 -4.97 -17.20 5.25
C ALA A 108 -5.43 -17.63 6.64
N GLY A 109 -6.26 -16.82 7.28
CA GLY A 109 -6.73 -17.04 8.65
C GLY A 109 -7.02 -15.76 9.42
N ASP A 110 -6.99 -15.88 10.74
CA ASP A 110 -7.27 -14.78 11.66
C ASP A 110 -6.15 -13.75 11.64
N PHE A 111 -6.46 -12.54 11.15
CA PHE A 111 -5.53 -11.42 11.15
C PHE A 111 -5.55 -10.73 12.51
N THR A 112 -4.42 -10.74 13.21
CA THR A 112 -4.30 -10.20 14.58
C THR A 112 -3.76 -8.77 14.60
N MET A 113 -3.92 -8.09 15.74
CA MET A 113 -3.24 -6.81 15.98
C MET A 113 -1.71 -6.94 15.91
N HIS A 114 -1.15 -8.06 16.36
CA HIS A 114 0.27 -8.36 16.24
C HIS A 114 0.74 -8.34 14.78
N ASP A 115 -0.01 -8.97 13.88
CA ASP A 115 0.29 -8.98 12.45
C ASP A 115 0.27 -7.56 11.88
N LEU A 116 -0.73 -6.76 12.23
CA LEU A 116 -0.85 -5.39 11.76
C LEU A 116 0.34 -4.53 12.20
N LEU A 117 0.76 -4.62 13.46
CA LEU A 117 1.90 -3.86 13.98
C LEU A 117 3.23 -4.35 13.39
N THR A 118 3.32 -5.65 13.09
CA THR A 118 4.48 -6.22 12.41
C THR A 118 4.58 -5.73 10.96
N ILE A 119 3.43 -5.57 10.29
CA ILE A 119 3.35 -5.03 8.94
C ILE A 119 3.63 -3.53 8.93
N LEU A 120 2.93 -2.76 9.77
CA LEU A 120 2.94 -1.30 9.90
C LEU A 120 3.55 -0.85 11.23
N PRO A 121 4.88 -0.99 11.44
CA PRO A 121 5.49 -0.60 12.72
C PRO A 121 5.61 0.92 12.88
N ILE A 122 5.54 1.69 11.78
CA ILE A 122 5.65 3.15 11.82
C ILE A 122 4.26 3.76 11.93
N VAL A 123 4.09 4.56 12.96
CA VAL A 123 2.91 5.38 13.21
C VAL A 123 3.05 6.67 12.41
N ASP A 124 2.62 6.64 11.15
CA ASP A 124 2.57 7.81 10.27
C ASP A 124 1.12 8.30 10.11
N PRO A 125 0.86 9.62 10.19
CA PRO A 125 -0.44 10.17 9.84
C PRO A 125 -0.66 10.19 8.32
N LEU A 126 -1.93 10.05 7.94
CA LEU A 126 -2.43 10.05 6.58
C LEU A 126 -2.88 11.46 6.17
N LEU A 127 -2.29 12.01 5.12
CA LEU A 127 -2.60 13.33 4.58
C LEU A 127 -3.25 13.22 3.21
N VAL A 128 -4.21 14.11 2.96
CA VAL A 128 -4.78 14.31 1.63
C VAL A 128 -4.23 15.58 1.03
N VAL A 129 -3.62 15.45 -0.16
CA VAL A 129 -2.94 16.54 -0.85
C VAL A 129 -3.57 16.72 -2.23
N ARG A 130 -3.75 17.97 -2.66
CA ARG A 130 -4.20 18.26 -4.03
C ARG A 130 -2.99 18.32 -4.96
N ILE A 131 -3.01 17.50 -6.00
CA ILE A 131 -1.91 17.39 -6.95
C ILE A 131 -2.40 17.51 -8.39
N THR A 132 -1.55 17.99 -9.28
CA THR A 132 -1.80 17.96 -10.71
C THR A 132 -1.43 16.60 -11.31
N GLY A 133 -2.06 16.21 -12.42
CA GLY A 133 -1.68 14.99 -13.13
C GLY A 133 -0.22 14.97 -13.60
N GLY A 134 0.38 16.14 -13.85
CA GLY A 134 1.82 16.26 -14.14
C GLY A 134 2.69 15.83 -12.95
N GLN A 135 2.39 16.33 -11.75
CA GLN A 135 3.10 15.96 -10.52
C GLN A 135 2.89 14.49 -10.17
N LEU A 136 1.70 13.93 -10.45
CA LEU A 136 1.46 12.50 -10.23
C LEU A 136 2.37 11.63 -11.12
N LEU A 137 2.58 12.01 -12.39
CA LEU A 137 3.49 11.28 -13.27
C LEU A 137 4.92 11.33 -12.76
N GLU A 138 5.37 12.50 -12.30
CA GLU A 138 6.70 12.67 -11.71
C GLU A 138 6.86 11.80 -10.45
N ALA A 139 5.81 11.72 -9.62
CA ALA A 139 5.79 10.85 -8.46
C ALA A 139 5.99 9.38 -8.80
N LEU A 140 5.23 8.90 -9.78
CA LEU A 140 5.32 7.52 -10.21
C LEU A 140 6.70 7.24 -10.85
N GLU A 141 7.24 8.17 -11.66
CA GLU A 141 8.57 8.01 -12.28
C GLU A 141 9.68 7.91 -11.23
N ASN A 142 9.63 8.73 -10.17
CA ASN A 142 10.57 8.61 -9.04
C ASN A 142 10.43 7.25 -8.33
N GLY A 143 9.20 6.73 -8.22
CA GLY A 143 8.93 5.41 -7.66
C GLY A 143 9.57 4.25 -8.42
N VAL A 144 9.70 4.37 -9.74
CA VAL A 144 10.25 3.32 -10.64
C VAL A 144 11.70 3.60 -11.05
N TYR A 145 12.29 4.72 -10.60
CA TYR A 145 13.61 5.19 -11.02
C TYR A 145 14.73 4.16 -10.84
N ARG A 146 14.79 3.46 -9.69
CA ARG A 146 15.83 2.46 -9.38
C ARG A 146 15.45 1.01 -9.67
N TYR A 147 14.34 0.75 -10.35
CA TYR A 147 13.98 -0.62 -10.75
C TYR A 147 15.13 -1.26 -11.59
N PRO A 148 15.56 -2.52 -11.34
CA PRO A 148 15.02 -3.56 -10.46
C PRO A 148 15.63 -3.64 -9.04
N ALA A 149 16.40 -2.64 -8.60
CA ALA A 149 16.91 -2.61 -7.24
C ALA A 149 15.74 -2.58 -6.23
N LEU A 150 15.86 -3.34 -5.13
CA LEU A 150 14.85 -3.46 -4.08
C LEU A 150 14.76 -2.20 -3.20
N ASP A 151 14.61 -1.04 -3.85
CA ASP A 151 14.50 0.24 -3.19
C ASP A 151 13.09 0.43 -2.62
N GLY A 152 13.00 1.14 -1.50
CA GLY A 152 11.75 1.34 -0.77
C GLY A 152 10.75 2.27 -1.46
N ARG A 153 11.17 2.89 -2.57
CA ARG A 153 10.43 3.93 -3.29
C ARG A 153 9.26 3.40 -4.10
N PHE A 154 9.22 2.10 -4.39
CA PHE A 154 8.19 1.51 -5.23
C PHE A 154 6.79 1.80 -4.67
N PRO A 155 5.90 2.44 -5.45
CA PRO A 155 4.59 2.84 -4.98
C PRO A 155 3.57 1.70 -5.11
N GLN A 156 2.88 1.38 -4.03
CA GLN A 156 1.60 0.69 -4.05
C GLN A 156 0.50 1.73 -4.23
N VAL A 157 -0.52 1.42 -5.03
CA VAL A 157 -1.51 2.40 -5.45
C VAL A 157 -2.93 1.87 -5.33
N ALA A 158 -3.88 2.78 -5.10
CA ALA A 158 -5.30 2.50 -5.26
C ALA A 158 -6.02 3.65 -5.96
N GLY A 159 -7.11 3.33 -6.66
CA GLY A 159 -7.86 4.29 -7.46
C GLY A 159 -7.16 4.71 -8.75
N MET A 160 -5.97 4.16 -9.00
CA MET A 160 -5.24 4.30 -10.25
C MET A 160 -4.67 2.97 -10.74
N GLU A 161 -4.43 2.91 -12.04
CA GLU A 161 -3.71 1.85 -12.74
C GLU A 161 -2.57 2.50 -13.50
N PHE A 162 -1.38 1.91 -13.50
CA PHE A 162 -0.26 2.35 -14.32
C PHE A 162 0.54 1.17 -14.86
N GLY A 163 1.00 1.30 -16.09
CA GLY A 163 1.93 0.39 -16.71
C GLY A 163 3.31 1.03 -16.85
N PHE A 164 4.35 0.27 -16.53
CA PHE A 164 5.72 0.72 -16.67
C PHE A 164 6.57 -0.26 -17.49
N ASP A 165 7.57 0.28 -18.16
CA ASP A 165 8.56 -0.46 -18.90
C ASP A 165 9.88 -0.52 -18.13
N PRO A 166 10.32 -1.71 -17.68
CA PRO A 166 11.56 -1.84 -16.93
C PRO A 166 12.81 -1.60 -17.79
N ASN A 167 12.70 -1.66 -19.12
CA ASN A 167 13.83 -1.52 -20.05
C ASN A 167 14.07 -0.06 -20.51
N ALA A 168 13.16 0.86 -20.21
CA ALA A 168 13.30 2.27 -20.56
C ALA A 168 14.27 3.01 -19.63
N GLU A 169 14.80 4.14 -20.11
CA GLU A 169 15.68 5.00 -19.33
C GLU A 169 15.01 5.49 -18.03
N PRO A 170 15.74 5.58 -16.90
CA PRO A 170 15.22 6.12 -15.66
C PRO A 170 14.58 7.51 -15.86
N GLY A 171 13.33 7.68 -15.43
CA GLY A 171 12.56 8.93 -15.61
C GLY A 171 11.64 8.97 -16.84
N HIS A 172 11.70 7.96 -17.71
CA HIS A 172 10.76 7.76 -18.83
C HIS A 172 10.21 6.33 -18.85
N ARG A 173 10.12 5.69 -17.68
CA ARG A 173 9.69 4.29 -17.59
C ARG A 173 8.19 4.14 -17.62
N ILE A 174 7.44 5.20 -17.32
CA ILE A 174 6.00 5.14 -17.23
C ILE A 174 5.37 5.43 -18.58
N ILE A 175 4.52 4.51 -18.99
CA ILE A 175 3.74 4.68 -20.20
C ILE A 175 2.53 5.53 -19.83
N ARG A 176 2.63 6.84 -20.07
CA ARG A 176 1.58 7.83 -19.72
C ARG A 176 0.16 7.43 -20.14
N ASP A 177 0.02 6.75 -21.27
CA ASP A 177 -1.29 6.37 -21.80
C ASP A 177 -1.85 5.09 -21.21
N SER A 178 -1.05 4.37 -20.40
CA SER A 178 -1.55 3.29 -19.57
C SER A 178 -2.05 3.79 -18.22
N VAL A 179 -1.78 5.05 -17.86
CA VAL A 179 -2.17 5.60 -16.56
C VAL A 179 -3.65 5.98 -16.59
N LYS A 180 -4.44 5.26 -15.79
CA LYS A 180 -5.86 5.54 -15.58
C LYS A 180 -6.11 5.87 -14.12
N ILE A 181 -6.93 6.87 -13.86
CA ILE A 181 -7.46 7.23 -12.54
C ILE A 181 -8.97 7.01 -12.59
N GLN A 182 -9.50 6.17 -11.70
CA GLN A 182 -10.94 5.84 -11.64
C GLN A 182 -11.52 5.48 -13.03
N GLY A 183 -10.77 4.71 -13.83
CA GLY A 183 -11.16 4.29 -15.18
C GLY A 183 -11.00 5.36 -16.28
N GLN A 184 -10.61 6.60 -15.94
CA GLN A 184 -10.35 7.68 -16.91
C GLN A 184 -8.85 7.85 -17.16
N TYR A 185 -8.47 8.10 -18.42
CA TYR A 185 -7.08 8.43 -18.74
C TYR A 185 -6.61 9.69 -18.02
N LEU A 186 -5.37 9.66 -17.53
CA LEU A 186 -4.77 10.77 -16.82
C LEU A 186 -4.76 12.07 -17.67
N LYS A 187 -5.40 13.12 -17.15
CA LYS A 187 -5.27 14.49 -17.66
C LYS A 187 -4.22 15.27 -16.86
N LYS A 188 -3.17 15.77 -17.52
CA LYS A 188 -2.05 16.49 -16.86
C LYS A 188 -2.47 17.73 -16.08
N ASN A 189 -3.43 18.48 -16.60
CA ASN A 189 -3.86 19.76 -16.02
C ASN A 189 -5.02 19.61 -15.02
N LYS A 190 -5.57 18.40 -14.85
CA LYS A 190 -6.61 18.15 -13.86
C LYS A 190 -5.96 18.02 -12.49
N VAL A 191 -6.62 18.59 -11.48
CA VAL A 191 -6.26 18.45 -10.07
C VAL A 191 -6.97 17.22 -9.52
N TYR A 192 -6.24 16.38 -8.80
CA TYR A 192 -6.72 15.17 -8.13
C TYR A 192 -6.44 15.26 -6.64
N GLN A 193 -7.25 14.57 -5.84
CA GLN A 193 -6.97 14.39 -4.42
C GLN A 193 -6.18 13.10 -4.23
N LEU A 194 -4.97 13.22 -3.67
CA LEU A 194 -4.09 12.11 -3.40
C LEU A 194 -3.95 11.89 -1.88
N ALA A 195 -4.30 10.69 -1.42
CA ALA A 195 -4.00 10.23 -0.07
C ALA A 195 -2.57 9.67 0.00
N ILE A 196 -1.73 10.27 0.83
CA ILE A 196 -0.34 9.88 1.08
C ILE A 196 -0.01 9.95 2.57
N LYS A 197 1.03 9.24 2.98
CA LYS A 197 1.59 9.43 4.33
C LYS A 197 2.33 10.75 4.46
N GLU A 198 2.39 11.29 5.67
CA GLU A 198 3.18 12.48 5.97
C GLU A 198 4.65 12.35 5.53
N TYR A 199 5.25 11.16 5.68
CA TYR A 199 6.60 10.87 5.21
C TYR A 199 6.82 11.28 3.75
N LEU A 200 5.86 10.96 2.87
CA LEU A 200 5.90 11.29 1.45
C LEU A 200 5.53 12.77 1.21
N ALA A 201 4.57 13.30 1.96
CA ALA A 201 4.20 14.71 1.88
C ALA A 201 5.36 15.65 2.23
N ASN A 202 6.27 15.20 3.10
CA ASN A 202 7.49 15.91 3.46
C ASN A 202 8.65 15.66 2.49
N GLY A 203 8.41 15.05 1.32
CA GLY A 203 9.36 14.88 0.23
C GLY A 203 10.47 13.86 0.47
N LYS A 204 10.29 12.96 1.45
CA LYS A 204 11.22 11.84 1.66
C LYS A 204 11.13 10.84 0.50
N ASP A 205 12.10 9.94 0.38
CA ASP A 205 12.24 9.00 -0.75
C ASP A 205 12.35 9.66 -2.15
N GLY A 206 12.66 10.96 -2.20
CA GLY A 206 12.78 11.72 -3.46
C GLY A 206 11.46 12.30 -3.97
N TYR A 207 10.38 12.20 -3.18
CA TYR A 207 9.05 12.70 -3.55
C TYR A 207 8.89 14.23 -3.34
N VAL A 208 9.89 15.02 -3.75
CA VAL A 208 9.99 16.46 -3.45
C VAL A 208 8.81 17.27 -3.98
N MET A 209 8.18 16.82 -5.07
CA MET A 209 7.01 17.49 -5.66
C MET A 209 5.81 17.61 -4.69
N PHE A 210 5.71 16.76 -3.66
CA PHE A 210 4.62 16.84 -2.69
C PHE A 210 4.80 17.93 -1.62
N GLN A 211 6.02 18.41 -1.38
CA GLN A 211 6.27 19.44 -0.36
C GLN A 211 5.54 20.75 -0.66
N ASN A 212 5.43 21.09 -1.95
CA ASN A 212 4.85 22.35 -2.42
C ASN A 212 3.35 22.26 -2.71
N CYS A 213 2.72 21.10 -2.48
CA CYS A 213 1.31 20.90 -2.81
C CYS A 213 0.39 21.25 -1.62
N PRO A 214 -0.77 21.88 -1.86
CA PRO A 214 -1.67 22.26 -0.79
C PRO A 214 -2.30 21.02 -0.14
N ARG A 215 -2.21 20.97 1.20
CA ARG A 215 -2.77 19.94 2.07
C ARG A 215 -4.21 20.30 2.40
N MET A 216 -5.10 19.30 2.43
CA MET A 216 -6.52 19.49 2.77
C MET A 216 -6.75 19.53 4.29
N TYR A 217 -5.89 18.85 5.04
CA TYR A 217 -5.97 18.70 6.48
C TYR A 217 -4.61 18.96 7.11
N ASP A 218 -4.62 19.46 8.34
CA ASP A 218 -3.42 19.60 9.14
C ASP A 218 -2.98 18.26 9.71
N THR A 219 -1.67 18.12 9.93
CA THR A 219 -1.05 16.90 10.48
C THR A 219 -1.61 16.52 11.85
N GLU A 220 -2.05 17.49 12.63
CA GLU A 220 -2.64 17.25 13.96
C GLU A 220 -4.05 16.65 13.90
N THR A 221 -4.78 16.92 12.81
CA THR A 221 -6.14 16.39 12.58
C THR A 221 -6.15 15.09 11.77
N ALA A 222 -4.98 14.71 11.25
CA ALA A 222 -4.82 13.58 10.37
C ALA A 222 -4.94 12.25 11.13
N GLN A 223 -5.62 11.29 10.50
CA GLN A 223 -5.75 9.94 11.06
C GLN A 223 -4.45 9.16 10.90
N ILE A 224 -4.11 8.36 11.91
CA ILE A 224 -2.97 7.45 11.84
C ILE A 224 -3.31 6.28 10.91
N LEU A 225 -2.35 5.88 10.06
CA LEU A 225 -2.58 4.80 9.09
C LEU A 225 -2.98 3.46 9.74
N SER A 226 -2.34 3.07 10.84
CA SER A 226 -2.71 1.83 11.55
C SER A 226 -4.15 1.89 12.06
N THR A 227 -4.56 3.02 12.62
CA THR A 227 -5.96 3.25 13.05
C THR A 227 -6.94 3.22 11.88
N VAL A 228 -6.57 3.78 10.72
CA VAL A 228 -7.39 3.71 9.50
C VAL A 228 -7.64 2.24 9.09
N VAL A 229 -6.60 1.41 9.12
CA VAL A 229 -6.71 -0.01 8.79
C VAL A 229 -7.56 -0.76 9.82
N VAL A 230 -7.36 -0.50 11.13
CA VAL A 230 -8.20 -1.07 12.19
C VAL A 230 -9.66 -0.66 12.00
N ASN A 231 -9.94 0.63 11.78
CA ASN A 231 -11.29 1.14 11.55
C ASN A 231 -11.94 0.53 10.30
N HIS A 232 -11.15 0.26 9.26
CA HIS A 232 -11.63 -0.43 8.07
C HIS A 232 -12.10 -1.86 8.42
N PHE A 233 -11.29 -2.62 9.17
CA PHE A 233 -11.69 -3.95 9.65
C PHE A 233 -12.87 -3.90 10.63
N GLU A 234 -12.94 -2.91 11.52
CA GLU A 234 -14.10 -2.73 12.39
C GLU A 234 -15.38 -2.45 11.60
N SER A 235 -15.29 -1.64 10.55
CA SER A 235 -16.41 -1.33 9.66
C SER A 235 -16.92 -2.59 8.96
N ILE A 236 -16.01 -3.45 8.53
CA ILE A 236 -16.32 -4.77 7.98
C ILE A 236 -17.05 -5.62 9.04
N LYS A 237 -16.58 -5.68 10.30
CA LYS A 237 -17.28 -6.38 11.41
C LYS A 237 -18.70 -5.84 11.66
N ILE A 238 -18.89 -4.52 11.55
CA ILE A 238 -20.21 -3.89 11.73
C ILE A 238 -21.17 -4.33 10.62
N VAL A 239 -20.69 -4.39 9.38
CA VAL A 239 -21.49 -4.83 8.23
C VAL A 239 -21.85 -6.31 8.32
N HIS A 240 -20.97 -7.12 8.90
CA HIS A 240 -21.26 -8.52 9.23
C HIS A 240 -22.25 -8.70 10.38
N GLY A 241 -22.66 -7.63 11.06
CA GLY A 241 -23.53 -7.71 12.23
C GLY A 241 -22.86 -8.33 13.47
N ILE A 242 -21.55 -8.58 13.43
CA ILE A 242 -20.75 -9.11 14.54
C ILE A 242 -20.60 -8.04 15.63
N LYS A 243 -20.44 -6.77 15.22
CA LYS A 243 -20.37 -5.61 16.12
C LYS A 243 -21.56 -4.68 15.85
N LYS A 244 -22.30 -4.27 16.88
CA LYS A 244 -23.34 -3.25 16.72
C LYS A 244 -22.67 -1.88 16.58
N CYS A 245 -23.10 -1.08 15.60
CA CYS A 245 -22.67 0.31 15.50
C CYS A 245 -23.20 1.08 16.72
N ILE A 246 -22.29 1.58 17.57
CA ILE A 246 -22.65 2.31 18.80
C ILE A 246 -22.90 3.80 18.49
N SER A 247 -22.41 4.31 17.36
CA SER A 247 -22.68 5.68 16.95
C SER A 247 -24.09 5.79 16.34
N GLY A 248 -24.93 6.66 16.92
CA GLY A 248 -26.26 6.99 16.40
C GLY A 248 -26.24 7.78 15.08
N HIS A 249 -25.06 8.01 14.50
CA HIS A 249 -24.90 8.65 13.20
C HIS A 249 -24.90 7.59 12.10
N ARG A 250 -25.93 7.60 11.26
CA ARG A 250 -25.93 6.91 9.96
C ARG A 250 -24.93 7.58 9.01
N MET A 251 -23.63 7.40 9.24
CA MET A 251 -22.66 7.55 8.16
C MET A 251 -22.54 6.20 7.48
N SER A 252 -23.03 6.10 6.26
CA SER A 252 -22.79 4.94 5.41
C SER A 252 -21.30 4.90 5.06
N LEU A 253 -20.52 4.20 5.88
CA LEU A 253 -19.09 3.91 5.67
C LEU A 253 -18.82 2.95 4.49
N ILE A 254 -19.85 2.65 3.69
CA ILE A 254 -19.76 1.80 2.50
C ILE A 254 -20.69 2.37 1.45
N THR A 255 -20.10 2.87 0.36
CA THR A 255 -20.84 3.07 -0.88
C THR A 255 -21.08 1.70 -1.51
N LYS A 256 -22.27 1.13 -1.31
CA LYS A 256 -22.72 0.03 -2.18
C LYS A 256 -22.72 0.58 -3.59
N SER A 257 -21.76 0.16 -4.43
CA SER A 257 -21.79 0.46 -5.85
C SER A 257 -23.09 -0.11 -6.41
N LYS A 258 -24.10 0.76 -6.61
CA LYS A 258 -25.23 0.43 -7.47
C LYS A 258 -24.68 0.49 -8.90
N SER A 259 -24.09 -0.62 -9.36
CA SER A 259 -24.08 -0.90 -10.79
C SER A 259 -25.54 -0.99 -11.24
N ALA A 260 -25.86 -0.23 -12.27
CA ALA A 260 -27.20 -0.14 -12.83
C ALA A 260 -27.54 -1.43 -13.59
N SER A 261 -28.01 -2.47 -12.88
CA SER A 261 -28.81 -3.58 -13.42
C SER A 261 -29.17 -4.63 -12.35
N LEU A 262 -29.85 -4.23 -11.27
CA LEU A 262 -30.43 -5.17 -10.30
C LEU A 262 -31.90 -4.84 -10.05
N THR A 263 -32.68 -4.79 -11.13
CA THR A 263 -34.16 -4.75 -11.06
C THR A 263 -34.80 -6.10 -11.41
N ALA A 264 -34.04 -7.19 -11.37
CA ALA A 264 -34.59 -8.54 -11.51
C ALA A 264 -33.80 -9.48 -10.62
N PHE A 265 -34.50 -10.30 -9.83
CA PHE A 265 -34.00 -11.23 -8.81
C PHE A 265 -33.76 -10.67 -7.40
N GLU A 266 -34.78 -9.97 -6.87
CA GLU A 266 -35.16 -10.19 -5.47
C GLU A 266 -35.87 -11.55 -5.37
N THR A 267 -35.10 -12.61 -5.19
CA THR A 267 -35.61 -13.86 -4.59
C THR A 267 -34.73 -14.23 -3.43
N ARG A 268 -35.34 -14.16 -2.24
CA ARG A 268 -34.83 -14.57 -0.94
C ARG A 268 -34.00 -15.85 -1.03
N THR A 269 -32.75 -15.77 -0.59
CA THR A 269 -32.04 -16.92 -0.01
C THR A 269 -31.32 -16.46 1.24
N ASP A 270 -31.86 -16.87 2.39
CA ASP A 270 -31.21 -16.84 3.70
C ASP A 270 -29.99 -17.78 3.68
N LYS A 271 -28.85 -17.28 3.21
CA LYS A 271 -27.54 -17.87 3.49
C LYS A 271 -26.75 -16.82 4.24
N SER A 272 -26.24 -17.16 5.41
CA SER A 272 -25.29 -16.36 6.18
C SER A 272 -24.04 -16.14 5.32
N THR A 273 -24.02 -15.04 4.59
CA THR A 273 -22.86 -14.64 3.78
C THR A 273 -21.81 -14.11 4.74
N SER A 274 -20.89 -14.98 5.17
CA SER A 274 -19.61 -14.54 5.72
C SER A 274 -18.90 -13.77 4.61
N VAL A 275 -18.91 -12.44 4.70
CA VAL A 275 -18.14 -11.60 3.79
C VAL A 275 -16.71 -11.64 4.32
N VAL A 276 -15.79 -12.12 3.49
CA VAL A 276 -14.38 -12.20 3.85
C VAL A 276 -13.62 -11.16 3.03
N ALA A 277 -12.66 -10.49 3.65
CA ALA A 277 -11.75 -9.61 2.92
C ALA A 277 -10.86 -10.48 2.02
N VAL A 278 -11.09 -10.41 0.72
CA VAL A 278 -10.28 -11.09 -0.32
C VAL A 278 -9.54 -10.00 -1.10
N PRO A 279 -8.43 -9.45 -0.56
CA PRO A 279 -7.60 -8.54 -1.32
C PRO A 279 -6.92 -9.29 -2.48
N GLY A 280 -7.45 -9.11 -3.69
CA GLY A 280 -6.86 -9.63 -4.91
C GLY A 280 -5.72 -8.76 -5.43
N ILE A 281 -4.83 -9.36 -6.23
CA ILE A 281 -3.96 -8.63 -7.15
C ILE A 281 -4.84 -8.25 -8.34
N GLU A 282 -5.22 -6.98 -8.45
CA GLU A 282 -6.08 -6.51 -9.53
C GLU A 282 -5.30 -6.26 -10.83
N GLY A 283 -3.95 -6.24 -10.76
CA GLY A 283 -3.09 -5.97 -11.91
C GLY A 283 -3.03 -4.49 -12.28
N ARG A 284 -3.28 -3.62 -11.27
CA ARG A 284 -3.16 -2.16 -11.38
C ARG A 284 -1.75 -1.74 -11.77
N ILE A 285 -0.73 -2.53 -11.40
CA ILE A 285 0.65 -2.31 -11.80
C ILE A 285 1.09 -3.41 -12.78
N CYS A 286 1.20 -3.06 -14.05
CA CYS A 286 1.57 -4.01 -15.10
C CYS A 286 2.97 -3.73 -15.69
N HIS A 287 3.75 -4.81 -15.85
CA HIS A 287 4.94 -4.82 -16.68
C HIS A 287 4.51 -4.87 -18.15
N ILE A 288 4.74 -3.79 -18.88
CA ILE A 288 4.35 -3.73 -20.29
C ILE A 288 5.50 -4.29 -21.15
N SER A 289 5.27 -5.45 -21.76
CA SER A 289 6.17 -6.09 -22.72
C SER A 289 6.32 -5.26 -24.01
N LYS A 290 7.35 -5.55 -24.83
CA LYS A 290 7.60 -4.84 -26.10
C LYS A 290 6.42 -4.92 -27.07
N GLU A 291 5.72 -6.07 -27.12
CA GLU A 291 4.55 -6.30 -27.98
C GLU A 291 3.36 -5.43 -27.56
N MET A 292 3.10 -5.31 -26.26
CA MET A 292 2.02 -4.46 -25.75
C MET A 292 2.29 -2.96 -25.99
N LYS A 293 3.57 -2.54 -26.04
CA LYS A 293 3.93 -1.17 -26.47
C LYS A 293 3.64 -0.91 -27.93
N GLU A 294 3.89 -1.89 -28.80
CA GLU A 294 3.59 -1.78 -30.23
C GLU A 294 2.08 -1.70 -30.44
N HIS A 295 1.30 -2.49 -29.70
CA HIS A 295 -0.16 -2.40 -29.70
C HIS A 295 -0.67 -1.04 -29.21
N LEU A 296 -0.13 -0.50 -28.10
CA LEU A 296 -0.46 0.84 -27.63
C LEU A 296 -0.02 1.94 -28.61
N ARG A 297 1.11 1.77 -29.32
CA ARG A 297 1.54 2.68 -30.39
C ARG A 297 0.61 2.63 -31.60
N GLN A 298 0.15 1.45 -31.99
CA GLN A 298 -0.83 1.29 -33.05
C GLN A 298 -2.17 1.93 -32.68
N LEU A 299 -2.64 1.75 -31.44
CA LEU A 299 -3.83 2.43 -30.92
C LEU A 299 -3.66 3.95 -30.90
N ARG A 300 -2.46 4.48 -30.62
CA ARG A 300 -2.17 5.92 -30.72
C ARG A 300 -2.29 6.44 -32.15
N MET A 301 -1.74 5.71 -33.12
CA MET A 301 -1.82 6.08 -34.54
C MET A 301 -3.28 6.07 -35.00
N ALA A 302 -4.02 5.01 -34.70
CA ALA A 302 -5.44 4.90 -35.03
C ALA A 302 -6.30 6.02 -34.41
N ARG A 303 -6.03 6.38 -33.14
CA ARG A 303 -6.75 7.45 -32.42
C ARG A 303 -6.39 8.86 -32.91
N LYS A 304 -5.17 9.05 -33.42
CA LYS A 304 -4.70 10.31 -34.02
C LYS A 304 -5.19 10.48 -35.47
N GLU A 305 -5.45 9.38 -36.16
CA GLU A 305 -5.99 9.34 -37.52
C GLU A 305 -7.54 9.37 -37.58
N GLY A 306 -8.22 9.38 -36.42
CA GLY A 306 -9.68 9.52 -36.35
C GLY A 306 -10.47 8.26 -36.77
N LEU A 307 -9.79 7.12 -36.88
CA LEU A 307 -10.42 5.83 -37.22
C LEU A 307 -11.09 5.23 -35.97
N ASN A 308 -12.37 5.56 -35.78
CA ASN A 308 -13.26 4.78 -34.91
C ASN A 308 -13.62 3.46 -35.61
N THR A 309 -12.66 2.54 -35.72
CA THR A 309 -12.94 1.18 -36.17
C THR A 309 -12.24 0.20 -35.24
N PHE A 310 -13.04 -0.45 -34.39
CA PHE A 310 -12.63 -1.65 -33.67
C PHE A 310 -12.22 -2.69 -34.72
N PRO A 311 -11.02 -3.29 -34.65
CA PRO A 311 -10.75 -4.48 -35.43
C PRO A 311 -11.66 -5.61 -34.91
N PRO A 312 -12.27 -6.42 -35.78
CA PRO A 312 -13.03 -7.57 -35.32
C PRO A 312 -12.06 -8.54 -34.61
N LEU A 313 -12.51 -9.07 -33.47
CA LEU A 313 -11.93 -10.29 -32.89
C LEU A 313 -11.93 -11.36 -33.99
N SER A 314 -10.74 -11.79 -34.41
CA SER A 314 -10.57 -12.95 -35.26
C SER A 314 -11.18 -14.16 -34.55
N LYS A 315 -12.37 -14.56 -35.02
CA LYS A 315 -12.92 -15.89 -34.80
C LYS A 315 -12.05 -16.88 -35.56
N ASP A 316 -11.01 -17.39 -34.90
CA ASP A 316 -10.32 -18.61 -35.33
C ASP A 316 -10.07 -19.47 -34.09
N CYS A 317 -11.16 -20.00 -33.53
CA CYS A 317 -11.16 -21.15 -32.62
C CYS A 317 -12.50 -21.87 -32.77
N GLU A 318 -12.78 -22.39 -33.98
CA GLU A 318 -13.70 -23.50 -34.17
C GLU A 318 -13.05 -24.54 -35.09
N ASN A 319 -12.76 -25.70 -34.48
CA ASN A 319 -12.73 -27.06 -35.05
C ASN A 319 -11.49 -27.58 -35.82
N SER A 320 -11.25 -28.89 -35.58
CA SER A 320 -10.24 -29.86 -36.09
C SER A 320 -8.88 -29.84 -35.37
N ASP A 321 -8.40 -30.88 -34.67
CA ASP A 321 -8.80 -32.28 -34.46
C ASP A 321 -8.43 -32.75 -33.03
#